data_AF-A0A953WDP8-F1
#
_entry.id   AF-A0A953WDP8-F1
#
_cell.length_a   1.000
_cell.length_b   1.000
_cell.length_c   1.000
_cell.angle_alpha   90.00
_cell.angle_beta   90.00
_cell.angle_gamma   90.00
#
_symmetry.space_group_name_H-M   'P 1'
#
loop_
_entity.id
_entity.type
_entity.pdbx_description
1 polymer ?
#
loop_
_entity_poly.entity_id
_entity_poly.type
_entity_poly.pdbx_seq_one_letter_code
_entity_poly.pdbx_strand_id
1 'polypeptide(L)'
;FLNWHNTGEGSSFDQAKKLCDSIKEEGVRVYTVAFQAPNQGKEILEYCASGTEFAFKAESADELTDAYTKIAQSISDLRITY
;
A
#
# COMPACT_ATOMS: atom_id res chain seq x y z
N PHE A 1 12.76 -19.30 -2.85
CA PHE A 1 11.61 -18.44 -2.50
C PHE A 1 11.63 -18.21 -1.00
N LEU A 2 11.87 -16.97 -0.54
CA LEU A 2 11.99 -16.51 0.86
C LEU A 2 13.43 -16.46 1.42
N ASN A 3 14.12 -15.35 1.14
CA ASN A 3 15.26 -14.86 1.93
C ASN A 3 15.14 -13.32 2.01
N TRP A 4 14.10 -12.84 2.70
CA TRP A 4 13.78 -11.41 2.78
C TRP A 4 13.84 -10.88 4.23
N HIS A 5 14.79 -11.39 5.01
CA HIS A 5 15.11 -10.78 6.29
C HIS A 5 16.63 -10.81 6.51
N ASN A 6 17.32 -9.90 5.84
CA ASN A 6 18.76 -9.72 6.03
C ASN A 6 18.98 -8.70 7.15
N THR A 7 19.52 -9.16 8.28
CA THR A 7 19.77 -8.35 9.48
C THR A 7 20.86 -7.29 9.30
N GLY A 8 21.44 -7.15 8.10
CA GLY A 8 22.36 -6.08 7.70
C GLY A 8 21.74 -4.92 6.90
N GLU A 9 20.44 -4.97 6.58
CA GLU A 9 19.81 -4.06 5.59
C GLU A 9 19.08 -2.83 6.17
N GLY A 10 19.11 -2.64 7.49
CA GLY A 10 18.41 -1.55 8.20
C GLY A 10 17.16 -2.02 8.95
N SER A 11 16.34 -1.07 9.41
CA SER A 11 15.11 -1.36 10.15
C SER A 11 14.05 -2.03 9.26
N SER A 12 13.01 -2.62 9.88
CA SER A 12 11.86 -3.15 9.13
C SER A 12 11.20 -2.10 8.25
N PHE A 13 11.20 -0.84 8.66
CA PHE A 13 10.71 0.27 7.84
C PHE A 13 11.60 0.56 6.64
N ASP A 14 12.93 0.54 6.80
CA ASP A 14 13.85 0.76 5.68
C ASP A 14 13.73 -0.34 4.63
N GLN A 15 13.60 -1.58 5.09
CA GLN A 15 13.38 -2.74 4.24
C GLN A 15 12.03 -2.64 3.53
N ALA A 16 10.94 -2.30 4.22
CA ALA A 16 9.63 -2.09 3.60
C ALA A 16 9.67 -0.98 2.52
N LYS A 17 10.35 0.14 2.78
CA LYS A 17 10.50 1.22 1.81
C LYS A 17 11.22 0.75 0.54
N LYS A 18 12.37 0.09 0.70
CA LYS A 18 13.15 -0.50 -0.41
C LYS A 18 12.28 -1.43 -1.27
N LEU A 19 11.49 -2.31 -0.62
CA LEU A 19 10.58 -3.21 -1.35
C LEU A 19 9.53 -2.43 -2.14
N CYS A 20 8.88 -1.47 -1.50
CA CYS A 20 7.85 -0.67 -2.14
C CYS A 20 8.39 0.12 -3.33
N ASP A 21 9.63 0.61 -3.23
CA ASP A 21 10.29 1.29 -4.34
C ASP A 21 10.56 0.34 -5.50
N SER A 22 11.11 -0.86 -5.26
CA SER A 22 11.30 -1.86 -6.31
C SER A 22 9.98 -2.28 -6.98
N ILE A 23 8.90 -2.44 -6.22
CA ILE A 23 7.57 -2.76 -6.78
C ILE A 23 7.08 -1.63 -7.70
N LYS A 24 7.23 -0.37 -7.29
CA LYS A 24 6.83 0.79 -8.09
C LYS A 24 7.69 0.93 -9.35
N GLU A 25 8.99 0.63 -9.27
CA GLU A 25 9.91 0.65 -10.42
C GLU A 25 9.53 -0.36 -11.50
N GLU A 26 8.92 -1.49 -11.13
CA GLU A 26 8.36 -2.47 -12.06
C GLU A 26 7.04 -2.00 -12.72
N GLY A 27 6.58 -0.78 -12.42
CA GLY A 27 5.34 -0.21 -12.94
C GLY A 27 4.08 -0.77 -12.27
N VAL A 28 4.22 -1.47 -11.14
CA VAL A 28 3.08 -1.99 -10.38
C VAL A 28 2.44 -0.86 -9.59
N ARG A 29 1.11 -0.77 -9.70
CA ARG A 29 0.31 0.18 -8.92
C ARG A 29 -0.03 -0.42 -7.56
N VAL A 30 0.44 0.21 -6.50
CA VAL A 30 0.30 -0.23 -5.12
C VAL A 30 -0.81 0.57 -4.44
N TYR A 31 -1.86 -0.14 -4.05
CA TYR A 31 -2.93 0.37 -3.17
C TYR A 31 -2.65 -0.10 -1.76
N THR A 32 -2.82 0.78 -0.77
CA THR A 32 -2.61 0.42 0.65
C THR A 32 -3.85 0.76 1.48
N VAL A 33 -4.12 -0.06 2.50
CA VAL A 33 -5.22 0.18 3.45
C VAL A 33 -4.70 0.05 4.86
N ALA A 34 -4.55 1.17 5.55
CA ALA A 34 -4.15 1.23 6.95
C ALA A 34 -5.36 0.99 7.86
N PHE A 35 -5.62 -0.27 8.19
CA PHE A 35 -6.72 -0.66 9.07
C PHE A 35 -6.31 -0.62 10.54
N GLN A 36 -6.89 0.31 11.31
CA GLN A 36 -6.60 0.53 12.73
C GLN A 36 -5.09 0.60 13.04
N ALA A 37 -4.32 1.14 12.10
CA ALA A 37 -2.87 1.14 12.19
C ALA A 37 -2.39 2.31 13.07
N PRO A 38 -1.34 2.11 13.89
CA PRO A 38 -0.67 3.22 14.57
C PRO A 38 -0.02 4.18 13.56
N ASN A 39 0.36 5.38 13.99
CA ASN A 39 0.91 6.43 13.12
C ASN A 39 2.07 5.93 12.24
N GLN A 40 3.02 5.19 12.82
CA GLN A 40 4.13 4.62 12.07
C GLN A 40 3.68 3.64 10.97
N GLY A 41 2.61 2.87 11.23
CA GLY A 41 1.99 1.97 10.26
C GLY A 41 1.28 2.74 9.14
N LYS A 42 0.59 3.83 9.48
CA LYS A 42 -0.04 4.73 8.50
C LYS A 42 1.01 5.36 7.59
N GLU A 43 2.12 5.84 8.15
CA GLU A 43 3.21 6.48 7.40
C GLU A 43 3.88 5.53 6.40
N ILE A 44 4.19 4.28 6.80
CA ILE A 44 4.82 3.33 5.88
C ILE A 44 3.86 2.88 4.77
N LEU A 45 2.57 2.69 5.09
CA LEU A 45 1.57 2.34 4.09
C LEU A 45 1.31 3.50 3.11
N GLU A 46 1.35 4.74 3.60
CA GLU A 46 1.25 5.93 2.75
C GLU A 46 2.47 6.09 1.83
N TYR A 47 3.69 5.81 2.33
CA TYR A 47 4.91 5.78 1.50
C TYR A 47 4.85 4.70 0.40
N CYS A 48 4.31 3.53 0.74
CA CYS A 48 4.27 2.39 -0.16
C CYS A 48 3.22 2.52 -1.26
N ALA A 49 2.18 3.33 -1.06
CA ALA A 49 1.18 3.58 -2.08
C ALA A 49 1.79 4.27 -3.32
N SER A 50 1.24 4.02 -4.51
CA SER A 50 1.72 4.65 -5.76
C SER A 50 1.37 6.14 -5.90
N GLY A 51 0.86 6.76 -4.85
CA GLY A 51 0.27 8.10 -4.84
C GLY A 51 -0.68 8.25 -3.65
N THR A 52 -1.00 9.49 -3.29
CA THR A 52 -1.88 9.75 -2.13
C THR A 52 -3.31 9.28 -2.37
N GLU A 53 -3.75 9.23 -3.63
CA GLU A 53 -5.03 8.65 -4.04
C GLU A 53 -5.11 7.12 -3.88
N PHE A 54 -3.96 6.46 -3.71
CA PHE A 54 -3.87 5.00 -3.53
C PHE A 54 -3.67 4.59 -2.06
N ALA A 55 -3.57 5.56 -1.14
CA ALA A 55 -3.39 5.33 0.28
C ALA A 55 -4.73 5.53 1.03
N PHE A 56 -5.28 4.43 1.55
CA PHE A 56 -6.53 4.43 2.29
C PHE A 56 -6.28 4.20 3.78
N LYS A 57 -7.14 4.78 4.62
CA LYS A 57 -7.14 4.63 6.08
C LYS A 57 -8.54 4.18 6.49
N ALA A 58 -8.62 3.24 7.43
CA ALA A 58 -9.89 2.74 7.94
C ALA A 58 -9.75 2.45 9.44
N GLU A 59 -10.70 2.95 10.24
CA GLU A 59 -10.75 2.74 11.69
C GLU A 59 -11.86 1.78 12.10
N SER A 60 -12.72 1.36 11.16
CA SER A 60 -13.85 0.46 11.37
C SER A 60 -14.04 -0.52 10.19
N ALA A 61 -14.83 -1.57 10.42
CA ALA A 61 -15.14 -2.56 9.37
C ALA A 61 -15.93 -1.96 8.19
N ASP A 62 -16.79 -0.97 8.47
CA ASP A 62 -17.54 -0.25 7.44
C ASP A 62 -16.59 0.60 6.58
N GLU A 63 -15.68 1.35 7.21
CA GLU A 63 -14.65 2.13 6.49
C GLU A 63 -13.70 1.24 5.69
N LEU A 64 -13.40 0.03 6.19
CA LEU A 64 -12.60 -0.96 5.47
C LEU A 64 -13.33 -1.44 4.20
N THR A 65 -14.63 -1.70 4.31
CA THR A 65 -15.48 -2.08 3.17
C THR A 65 -15.55 -0.95 2.14
N ASP A 66 -15.69 0.29 2.59
CA ASP A 66 -15.69 1.47 1.74
C ASP A 66 -14.35 1.64 0.99
N ALA A 67 -13.23 1.44 1.69
CA ALA A 67 -11.90 1.50 1.08
C ALA A 67 -11.76 0.46 -0.05
N TYR A 68 -12.10 -0.81 0.20
CA TYR A 68 -12.05 -1.84 -0.84
C TYR A 68 -13.01 -1.57 -2.00
N THR A 69 -14.19 -1.01 -1.72
CA THR A 69 -15.16 -0.64 -2.76
C THR A 69 -14.60 0.45 -3.67
N LYS A 70 -13.97 1.50 -3.11
CA LYS A 70 -13.31 2.56 -3.89
C LYS A 70 -12.17 2.02 -4.75
N ILE A 71 -11.38 1.10 -4.22
CA ILE A 71 -10.31 0.43 -4.96
C ILE A 71 -10.91 -0.35 -6.15
N ALA A 72 -11.97 -1.14 -5.92
CA ALA A 72 -12.65 -1.90 -6.97
C ALA A 72 -13.24 -1.01 -8.07
N GLN A 73 -13.80 0.14 -7.71
CA GLN A 73 -14.30 1.15 -8.66
C GLN A 73 -13.17 1.74 -9.49
N SER A 74 -12.08 2.19 -8.85
CA SER A 74 -10.89 2.72 -9.55
C SER A 74 -10.33 1.73 -10.56
N ILE A 75 -10.29 0.44 -10.23
CA ILE A 75 -9.84 -0.62 -11.15
C ILE A 75 -10.85 -0.82 -12.30
N SER A 76 -12.14 -0.73 -12.01
CA SER A 76 -13.19 -0.87 -13.03
C SER A 76 -13.17 0.27 -14.04
N ASP A 77 -12.94 1.51 -13.58
CA ASP A 77 -12.82 2.68 -14.45
C ASP A 77 -11.61 2.60 -15.39
N LEU A 78 -10.47 2.10 -14.87
CA LEU A 78 -9.29 1.81 -15.70
C LEU A 78 -9.60 0.80 -16.81
N ARG A 79 -10.50 -0.17 -16.56
CA ARG A 79 -10.91 -1.16 -17.55
C ARG A 79 -11.82 -0.57 -18.64
N ILE A 80 -12.61 0.45 -18.32
CA ILE A 80 -13.58 1.05 -19.26
C ILE A 80 -12.90 2.07 -20.20
N THR A 81 -11.65 2.46 -19.93
CA THR A 81 -10.90 3.45 -20.74
C THR A 81 -10.39 2.90 -22.08
N TYR A 82 -11.02 1.87 -22.66
CA TYR A 82 -10.66 1.23 -23.93
C TYR A 82 -11.86 1.05 -24.85
#